data_AF-A0A1X7HR75-F1
#
_entry.id   AF-A0A1X7HR75-F1
#
_cell.length_a   1.000
_cell.length_b   1.000
_cell.length_c   1.000
_cell.angle_alpha   90.00
_cell.angle_beta   90.00
_cell.angle_gamma   90.00
#
_symmetry.space_group_name_H-M   'P 1'
#
loop_
_entity.id
_entity.type
_entity.pdbx_description
1 polymer ?
#
loop_
_entity_poly.entity_id
_entity_poly.type
_entity_poly.pdbx_seq_one_letter_code
_entity_poly.pdbx_strand_id
1 'polypeptide(L)'
;MRTALGVWFVFINAVAYLVMSDDKKRARLGKDRVPEKTLFLLAAVGGALGVWAAMYRKRHKTRHLSFKIGVPLLLFLNAMLYGYFWK
;
A
#
# COMPACT_ATOMS: atom_id res chain seq x y z
N MET A 1 -22.67 -2.99 7.46
CA MET A 1 -21.53 -2.03 7.50
C MET A 1 -20.18 -2.74 7.59
N ARG A 2 -19.97 -3.67 8.54
CA ARG A 2 -18.71 -4.43 8.69
C ARG A 2 -18.27 -5.19 7.43
N THR A 3 -19.21 -5.83 6.72
CA THR A 3 -18.95 -6.55 5.46
C THR A 3 -18.49 -5.62 4.33
N ALA A 4 -19.14 -4.46 4.17
CA ALA A 4 -18.75 -3.47 3.16
C ALA A 4 -17.34 -2.91 3.41
N LEU A 5 -16.97 -2.65 4.67
CA LEU A 5 -15.62 -2.24 5.05
C LEU A 5 -14.57 -3.32 4.74
N GLY A 6 -14.89 -4.60 5.03
CA GLY A 6 -14.01 -5.72 4.69
C GLY A 6 -13.77 -5.86 3.19
N VAL A 7 -14.83 -5.74 2.37
CA VAL A 7 -14.73 -5.78 0.91
C VAL A 7 -13.92 -4.60 0.38
N TRP A 8 -14.19 -3.39 0.87
CA TRP A 8 -13.42 -2.19 0.53
C TRP A 8 -11.94 -2.36 0.87
N PHE A 9 -11.63 -2.90 2.05
CA PHE A 9 -10.26 -3.15 2.48
C PHE A 9 -9.53 -4.13 1.56
N VAL A 10 -10.15 -5.26 1.23
CA VAL A 10 -9.53 -6.23 0.30
C VAL A 10 -9.32 -5.59 -1.08
N PHE A 11 -10.30 -4.83 -1.57
CA PHE A 11 -10.21 -4.15 -2.85
C PHE A 11 -9.08 -3.12 -2.89
N ILE A 12 -9.00 -2.20 -1.92
CA ILE A 12 -7.96 -1.15 -1.91
C ILE A 12 -6.56 -1.73 -1.74
N ASN A 13 -6.40 -2.82 -0.96
CA ASN A 13 -5.11 -3.51 -0.84
C ASN A 13 -4.71 -4.23 -2.13
N ALA A 14 -5.66 -4.83 -2.85
CA ALA A 14 -5.39 -5.43 -4.16
C ALA A 14 -4.96 -4.36 -5.18
N VAL A 15 -5.66 -3.22 -5.24
CA VAL A 15 -5.30 -2.09 -6.11
C VAL A 15 -3.91 -1.56 -5.75
N ALA A 16 -3.62 -1.33 -4.47
CA ALA A 16 -2.32 -0.84 -4.02
C ALA A 16 -1.18 -1.81 -4.36
N TYR A 17 -1.41 -3.12 -4.23
CA TYR A 17 -0.45 -4.15 -4.63
C TYR A 17 -0.18 -4.13 -6.13
N LEU A 18 -1.22 -3.99 -6.95
CA LEU A 18 -1.12 -3.94 -8.41
C LEU A 18 -0.36 -2.70 -8.87
N VAL A 19 -0.67 -1.52 -8.30
CA VAL A 19 0.03 -0.27 -8.62
C VAL A 19 1.53 -0.37 -8.29
N MET A 20 1.89 -0.93 -7.14
CA MET A 20 3.30 -1.15 -6.78
C MET A 20 3.98 -2.20 -7.69
N SER A 21 3.24 -3.24 -8.10
CA SER A 21 3.74 -4.24 -9.03
C SER A 21 3.95 -3.68 -10.44
N ASP A 22 3.07 -2.77 -10.87
CA ASP A 22 3.16 -2.04 -12.13
C ASP A 22 4.34 -1.06 -12.12
N ASP A 23 4.58 -0.36 -11.00
CA ASP A 23 5.78 0.49 -10.81
C ASP A 23 7.07 -0.29 -11.08
N LYS A 24 7.17 -1.54 -10.58
CA LYS A 24 8.33 -2.40 -10.88
C LYS A 24 8.38 -2.84 -12.35
N LYS A 25 7.25 -3.06 -13.02
CA LYS A 25 7.23 -3.34 -14.47
C LYS A 25 7.72 -2.12 -15.24
N ARG A 26 7.23 -0.91 -14.93
CA ARG A 26 7.66 0.35 -15.55
C ARG A 26 9.14 0.61 -15.34
N ALA A 27 9.65 0.38 -14.14
CA ALA A 27 11.07 0.48 -13.83
C ALA A 27 11.95 -0.46 -14.67
N ARG A 28 11.45 -1.65 -15.04
CA ARG A 28 12.15 -2.58 -15.93
C ARG A 28 12.03 -2.22 -17.41
N LEU A 29 10.91 -1.61 -17.80
CA LEU A 29 10.65 -1.17 -19.16
C LEU A 29 11.23 0.22 -19.47
N GLY A 30 11.95 0.85 -18.53
CA GLY A 30 12.51 2.19 -18.68
C GLY A 30 11.44 3.30 -18.78
N LYS A 31 10.19 3.03 -18.39
CA LYS A 31 9.09 3.99 -18.39
C LYS A 31 9.06 4.83 -17.11
N ASP A 32 8.33 5.93 -17.14
CA ASP A 32 8.11 6.79 -15.98
C ASP A 32 7.65 6.00 -14.75
N ARG A 33 8.37 6.21 -13.65
CA ARG A 33 8.11 5.57 -12.37
C ARG A 33 6.90 6.24 -11.70
N VAL A 34 6.14 5.45 -10.94
CA VAL A 34 5.02 5.97 -10.16
C VAL A 34 5.58 6.86 -9.04
N PRO A 35 5.07 8.10 -8.90
CA PRO A 35 5.52 8.99 -7.84
C PRO A 35 5.27 8.36 -6.48
N GLU A 36 6.23 8.53 -5.57
CA GLU A 36 6.16 7.99 -4.22
C GLU A 36 4.90 8.48 -3.48
N LYS A 37 4.49 9.73 -3.76
CA LYS A 37 3.26 10.34 -3.22
C LYS A 37 2.00 9.52 -3.53
N THR A 38 1.89 8.93 -4.72
CA THR A 38 0.73 8.13 -5.11
C THR A 38 0.66 6.83 -4.31
N LEU A 39 1.79 6.16 -4.12
CA LEU A 39 1.88 4.95 -3.30
C LEU A 39 1.57 5.26 -1.83
N PHE A 40 2.03 6.41 -1.32
CA PHE A 40 1.69 6.92 0.00
C PHE A 40 0.21 7.25 0.16
N LEU A 41 -0.41 7.88 -0.84
CA LEU A 41 -1.85 8.14 -0.85
C LEU A 41 -2.65 6.84 -0.85
N LEU A 42 -2.29 5.86 -1.70
CA LEU A 42 -2.92 4.53 -1.70
C LEU A 42 -2.78 3.85 -0.34
N ALA A 43 -1.61 3.94 0.29
CA ALA A 43 -1.41 3.43 1.64
C ALA A 43 -2.29 4.16 2.68
N ALA A 44 -2.40 5.48 2.60
CA ALA A 44 -3.21 6.29 3.51
C ALA A 44 -4.72 6.04 3.38
N VAL A 45 -5.22 5.82 2.15
CA VAL A 45 -6.65 5.56 1.89
C VAL A 45 -7.11 4.18 2.40
N GLY A 46 -6.20 3.23 2.62
CA GLY A 46 -6.57 1.89 3.07
C GLY A 46 -5.67 0.77 2.59
N GLY A 47 -4.81 1.04 1.61
CA GLY A 47 -4.00 0.05 0.90
C GLY A 47 -2.64 -0.21 1.52
N ALA A 48 -2.37 0.25 2.75
CA ALA A 48 -1.04 0.18 3.36
C ALA A 48 -0.51 -1.26 3.43
N LEU A 49 -1.38 -2.22 3.69
CA LEU A 49 -1.05 -3.64 3.78
C LEU A 49 -0.64 -4.21 2.40
N GLY A 50 -1.34 -3.80 1.33
CA GLY A 50 -1.07 -4.16 -0.05
C GLY A 50 0.25 -3.56 -0.56
N VAL A 51 0.50 -2.28 -0.26
CA VAL A 51 1.79 -1.62 -0.55
C VAL A 51 2.93 -2.32 0.18
N TRP A 52 2.77 -2.61 1.47
CA TRP A 52 3.78 -3.27 2.29
C TRP A 52 4.10 -4.69 1.80
N ALA A 53 3.06 -5.48 1.49
CA ALA A 53 3.20 -6.81 0.93
C ALA A 53 3.90 -6.78 -0.45
N ALA A 54 3.53 -5.83 -1.31
CA ALA A 54 4.16 -5.65 -2.62
C ALA A 54 5.63 -5.25 -2.51
N MET A 55 5.95 -4.31 -1.59
CA MET A 55 7.32 -3.90 -1.27
C MET A 55 8.21 -5.08 -0.91
N TYR A 56 7.80 -5.89 0.07
CA TYR A 56 8.58 -7.02 0.55
C TYR A 56 8.68 -8.11 -0.51
N ARG A 57 7.58 -8.45 -1.18
CA ARG A 57 7.56 -9.52 -2.19
C ARG A 57 8.38 -9.18 -3.43
N LYS A 58 8.39 -7.91 -3.85
CA LYS A 58 9.15 -7.46 -5.01
C LYS A 58 10.54 -6.93 -4.65
N ARG A 59 10.87 -6.80 -3.35
CA ARG A 59 12.07 -6.14 -2.82
C ARG A 59 12.34 -4.80 -3.53
N HIS A 60 11.28 -4.07 -3.82
CA HIS A 60 11.30 -2.86 -4.63
C HIS A 60 11.04 -1.67 -3.71
N LYS A 61 11.89 -0.64 -3.78
CA LYS A 61 11.88 0.54 -2.87
C LYS A 61 11.97 0.24 -1.37
N THR A 62 12.55 -0.89 -0.95
CA THR A 62 12.81 -1.21 0.48
C THR A 62 13.96 -0.41 1.11
N ARG A 63 14.79 0.27 0.30
CA ARG A 63 15.89 1.12 0.79
C ARG A 63 15.51 2.59 0.98
N HIS A 64 14.33 3.02 0.54
CA HIS A 64 13.87 4.38 0.79
C HIS A 64 13.37 4.49 2.24
N LEU A 65 14.03 5.33 3.03
CA LEU A 65 13.71 5.52 4.45
C LEU A 65 12.24 5.93 4.64
N SER A 66 11.74 6.77 3.74
CA SER A 66 10.33 7.17 3.70
C SER A 66 9.42 5.96 3.64
N PHE A 67 9.63 5.02 2.71
CA PHE A 67 8.81 3.80 2.61
C PHE A 67 9.01 2.86 3.80
N LYS A 68 10.24 2.74 4.31
CA LYS A 68 10.55 1.86 5.44
C LYS A 68 9.86 2.31 6.73
N ILE A 69 9.68 3.60 6.96
CA ILE A 69 9.04 4.15 8.17
C ILE A 69 7.56 4.48 7.90
N GLY A 70 7.29 5.15 6.80
CA GLY A 70 5.96 5.68 6.49
C GLY A 70 4.92 4.62 6.16
N VAL A 71 5.29 3.53 5.47
CA VAL A 71 4.35 2.43 5.18
C VAL A 71 3.94 1.69 6.46
N PRO A 72 4.85 1.24 7.36
CA PRO A 72 4.43 0.63 8.62
C PRO A 72 3.69 1.59 9.54
N LEU A 73 4.01 2.90 9.54
CA LEU A 73 3.24 3.89 10.28
C LEU A 73 1.79 3.97 9.78
N LEU A 74 1.59 4.07 8.46
CA LEU A 74 0.26 4.08 7.84
C LEU A 74 -0.48 2.75 8.04
N LEU A 75 0.24 1.63 8.03
CA LEU A 75 -0.32 0.33 8.32
C LEU A 75 -0.85 0.26 9.75
N PHE A 76 -0.09 0.77 10.72
CA PHE A 76 -0.50 0.82 12.12
C PHE A 76 -1.74 1.69 12.30
N LEU A 77 -1.77 2.86 11.66
CA LEU A 77 -2.91 3.78 11.68
C LEU A 77 -4.17 3.15 11.07
N ASN A 78 -4.02 2.44 9.96
CA ASN A 78 -5.08 1.64 9.36
C ASN A 78 -5.56 0.54 10.32
N ALA A 79 -4.64 -0.23 10.90
CA ALA A 79 -4.99 -1.30 11.84
C ALA A 79 -5.78 -0.77 13.06
N MET A 80 -5.41 0.39 13.61
CA MET A 80 -6.17 1.04 14.69
C MET A 80 -7.56 1.45 14.23
N LEU A 81 -7.69 2.06 13.05
CA LEU A 81 -8.99 2.42 12.46
C LEU A 81 -9.88 1.21 12.24
N TYR A 82 -9.35 0.13 11.65
CA TYR A 82 -10.10 -1.11 11.45
C TYR A 82 -10.47 -1.77 12.78
N GLY A 83 -9.57 -1.78 13.77
CA GLY A 83 -9.85 -2.30 15.11
C GLY A 83 -10.96 -1.52 15.81
N TYR A 84 -11.00 -0.19 15.64
CA TYR A 84 -12.07 0.65 16.18
C TYR A 84 -13.41 0.39 15.50
N PHE A 85 -13.45 0.30 14.16
CA PHE A 85 -14.67 0.02 13.39
C PHE A 85 -15.17 -1.43 13.51
N TRP A 86 -14.30 -2.37 13.91
CA TRP A 86 -14.66 -3.77 14.09
C TRP A 86 -15.35 -4.04 15.45
N LYS A 87 -15.13 -3.16 16.44
CA LYS A 87 -15.80 -3.21 17.74
C LYS A 87 -17.30 -2.94 17.59
#